data_AF-A0A3P7MK84-F1
#
_entry.id   AF-A0A3P7MK84-F1
#
_cell.length_a   1.000
_cell.length_b   1.000
_cell.length_c   1.000
_cell.angle_alpha   90.00
_cell.angle_beta   90.00
_cell.angle_gamma   90.00
#
_symmetry.space_group_name_H-M   'P 1'
#
loop_
_entity.id
_entity.type
_entity.pdbx_description
1 polymer ?
#
loop_
_entity_poly.entity_id
_entity_poly.type
_entity_poly.pdbx_seq_one_letter_code
_entity_poly.pdbx_strand_id
1 'polypeptide(L)'
;MLWATLFLESWKRINSSYTYRYGTLDRPSKLLEEPRPQYYGYWEPSPITGRLERFYPRWRRSLTVCSVTIPVVGVCVLFVGLVAVGHMKLQEIIDRKTQKLPFVVASLISYLPMILHAICIFVFNEIYYKIARWLTNLENHRLDEDYSNAFVAKVIVVRLT
;
A
#
# COMPACT_ATOMS: atom_id res chain seq x y z
N MET A 1 23.50 6.42 6.11
CA MET A 1 23.16 6.69 4.69
C MET A 1 24.05 5.94 3.72
N LEU A 2 25.38 6.01 3.82
CA LEU A 2 26.30 5.29 2.93
C LEU A 2 26.06 3.78 2.83
N TRP A 3 25.77 3.11 3.94
CA TRP A 3 25.47 1.68 3.92
C TRP A 3 24.19 1.35 3.13
N ALA A 4 23.12 2.15 3.29
CA ALA A 4 21.86 1.91 2.60
C ALA A 4 22.00 2.11 1.08
N THR A 5 22.75 3.13 0.65
CA THR A 5 23.03 3.36 -0.78
C THR A 5 23.90 2.25 -1.37
N LEU A 6 24.99 1.87 -0.69
CA LEU A 6 25.85 0.78 -1.13
C LEU A 6 25.11 -0.55 -1.18
N PHE A 7 24.26 -0.84 -0.20
CA PHE A 7 23.45 -2.05 -0.16
C PHE A 7 22.46 -2.09 -1.33
N LEU A 8 21.70 -1.02 -1.56
CA LEU A 8 20.73 -0.96 -2.66
C LEU A 8 21.40 -1.09 -4.04
N GLU A 9 22.53 -0.41 -4.25
CA GLU A 9 23.27 -0.53 -5.52
C GLU A 9 23.89 -1.92 -5.70
N SER A 10 24.45 -2.49 -4.63
CA SER A 10 24.97 -3.87 -4.66
C SER A 10 23.86 -4.87 -4.94
N TRP A 11 22.69 -4.70 -4.31
CA TRP A 11 21.53 -5.56 -4.53
C TRP A 11 21.02 -5.48 -5.97
N LYS A 12 20.93 -4.28 -6.55
CA LYS A 12 20.56 -4.11 -7.97
C LYS A 12 21.49 -4.89 -8.89
N ARG A 13 22.82 -4.80 -8.67
CA ARG A 13 23.82 -5.52 -9.46
C ARG A 13 23.66 -7.04 -9.34
N ILE A 14 23.45 -7.52 -8.12
CA ILE A 14 23.23 -8.95 -7.85
C ILE A 14 21.94 -9.42 -8.52
N ASN A 15 20.85 -8.68 -8.37
CA ASN A 15 19.55 -9.00 -8.97
C ASN A 15 19.64 -9.08 -10.51
N SER A 16 20.34 -8.16 -11.16
CA SER A 16 20.56 -8.22 -12.61
C SER A 16 21.34 -9.47 -13.04
N SER A 17 22.36 -9.88 -12.27
CA SER A 17 23.12 -11.10 -12.55
C SER A 17 22.25 -12.35 -12.45
N TYR A 18 21.40 -12.45 -11.42
CA TYR A 18 20.45 -13.57 -11.29
C TYR A 18 19.40 -13.55 -12.40
N THR A 19 18.80 -12.39 -12.67
CA THR A 19 17.76 -12.24 -13.70
C THR A 19 18.29 -12.63 -15.08
N TYR A 20 19.55 -12.29 -15.39
CA TYR A 20 20.25 -12.75 -16.59
C TYR A 20 20.46 -14.27 -16.58
N ARG A 21 20.99 -14.82 -15.49
CA ARG A 21 21.26 -16.28 -15.36
C ARG A 21 20.01 -17.13 -15.52
N TYR A 22 18.87 -16.66 -15.04
CA TYR A 22 17.58 -17.35 -15.15
C TYR A 22 16.81 -17.02 -16.44
N GLY A 23 17.37 -16.18 -17.32
CA GLY A 23 16.74 -15.83 -18.61
C GLY A 23 15.47 -14.98 -18.47
N THR A 24 15.19 -14.43 -17.29
CA THR A 24 14.02 -13.57 -17.04
C THR A 24 14.31 -12.09 -17.29
N LEU A 25 15.48 -11.77 -17.86
CA LEU A 25 15.89 -10.39 -18.15
C LEU A 25 15.19 -9.87 -19.40
N ASP A 26 15.15 -10.69 -20.45
CA ASP A 26 14.50 -10.39 -21.73
C ASP A 26 13.04 -10.86 -21.72
N ARG A 27 12.25 -10.35 -20.76
CA ARG A 27 10.80 -10.60 -20.78
C ARG A 27 10.20 -9.96 -22.04
N PRO A 28 9.22 -10.61 -22.68
CA PRO A 28 8.50 -10.00 -23.78
C PRO A 28 7.92 -8.66 -23.33
N SER A 29 7.83 -7.70 -24.25
CA SER A 29 7.33 -6.36 -23.90
C SER A 29 6.00 -6.46 -23.15
N LYS A 30 5.77 -5.59 -22.15
CA LYS A 30 4.49 -5.49 -21.39
C LYS A 30 3.23 -5.43 -22.27
N LEU A 31 3.40 -5.08 -23.55
CA LEU A 31 2.31 -5.03 -24.53
C LEU A 31 1.86 -6.43 -24.96
N LEU A 32 2.78 -7.39 -25.00
CA LEU A 32 2.56 -8.79 -25.36
C LEU A 32 2.16 -9.67 -24.17
N GLU A 33 2.36 -9.19 -22.93
CA GLU A 33 1.91 -9.90 -21.74
C GLU A 33 0.38 -10.00 -21.71
N GLU A 34 -0.11 -11.18 -21.32
CA GLU A 34 -1.54 -11.45 -21.27
C GLU A 34 -2.21 -10.61 -20.18
N PRO A 35 -3.42 -10.07 -20.46
CA PRO A 35 -4.17 -9.33 -19.47
C PRO A 35 -4.64 -10.26 -18.35
N ARG A 36 -4.74 -9.73 -17.13
CA ARG A 36 -5.26 -10.47 -16.00
C ARG A 36 -6.70 -10.95 -16.24
N PRO A 37 -7.12 -12.12 -15.72
CA PRO A 37 -8.47 -12.66 -15.97
C PRO A 37 -9.60 -11.73 -15.52
N GLN A 38 -9.34 -10.91 -14.50
CA GLN A 38 -10.30 -9.96 -13.92
C GLN A 38 -10.37 -8.63 -14.67
N TYR A 39 -9.56 -8.44 -15.73
CA TYR A 39 -9.56 -7.22 -16.53
C TYR A 39 -10.80 -7.17 -17.43
N TYR A 40 -11.50 -6.05 -17.39
CA TYR A 40 -12.68 -5.81 -18.20
C TYR A 40 -12.50 -4.59 -19.10
N GLY A 41 -13.23 -4.57 -20.22
CA GLY A 41 -13.11 -3.55 -21.23
C GLY A 41 -14.01 -3.86 -22.42
N TYR A 42 -14.01 -2.99 -23.41
CA TYR A 42 -14.66 -3.28 -24.68
C TYR A 42 -13.71 -4.07 -25.58
N TRP A 43 -14.27 -4.84 -26.52
CA TRP A 43 -13.47 -5.62 -27.46
C TRP A 43 -12.93 -4.70 -28.57
N GLU A 44 -11.62 -4.67 -28.72
CA GLU A 44 -10.93 -3.89 -29.75
C GLU A 44 -9.77 -4.72 -30.33
N PRO A 45 -9.55 -4.72 -31.66
CA PRO A 45 -8.38 -5.38 -32.23
C PRO A 45 -7.10 -4.67 -31.78
N SER A 46 -6.14 -5.44 -31.27
CA SER A 46 -4.84 -4.92 -30.85
C SER A 46 -4.07 -4.35 -32.04
N PRO A 47 -3.50 -3.14 -31.94
CA PRO A 47 -2.76 -2.52 -33.04
C PRO A 47 -1.44 -3.23 -33.37
N ILE A 48 -0.99 -4.16 -32.52
CA ILE A 48 0.30 -4.87 -32.68
C ILE A 48 0.06 -6.31 -33.09
N THR A 49 -0.83 -7.03 -32.38
CA THR A 49 -1.05 -8.46 -32.59
C THR A 49 -2.22 -8.74 -33.55
N GLY A 50 -3.08 -7.75 -33.82
CA GLY A 50 -4.30 -7.90 -34.62
C GLY A 50 -5.36 -8.79 -33.95
N ARG A 51 -5.09 -9.33 -32.75
CA ARG A 51 -6.02 -10.18 -32.00
C ARG A 51 -7.04 -9.31 -31.29
N LEU A 52 -8.25 -9.84 -31.14
CA LEU A 52 -9.31 -9.18 -30.38
C LEU A 52 -8.95 -9.22 -28.89
N GLU A 53 -8.65 -8.06 -28.30
CA GLU A 53 -8.29 -7.92 -26.89
C GLU A 53 -9.30 -7.00 -26.19
N ARG A 54 -9.37 -7.10 -24.86
CA ARG A 54 -10.14 -6.13 -24.06
C ARG A 54 -9.34 -4.84 -23.97
N PHE A 55 -9.99 -3.70 -24.19
CA PHE A 55 -9.40 -2.38 -24.02
C PHE A 55 -10.21 -1.56 -23.00
N TYR A 56 -9.49 -0.87 -22.11
CA TYR A 56 -10.05 0.10 -21.18
C TYR A 56 -9.34 1.46 -21.33
N PRO A 57 -10.05 2.58 -21.49
CA PRO A 57 -9.42 3.87 -21.74
C PRO A 57 -8.58 4.33 -20.56
N ARG A 58 -7.33 4.73 -20.83
CA ARG A 58 -6.42 5.22 -19.79
C ARG A 58 -6.96 6.44 -19.05
N TRP A 59 -7.65 7.34 -19.74
CA TRP A 59 -8.23 8.55 -19.13
C TRP A 59 -9.31 8.21 -18.10
N ARG A 60 -10.15 7.20 -18.35
CA ARG A 60 -11.16 6.74 -17.38
C ARG A 60 -10.51 6.21 -16.12
N ARG A 61 -9.44 5.41 -16.29
CA ARG A 61 -8.64 4.93 -15.16
C ARG A 61 -8.04 6.09 -14.37
N SER A 62 -7.40 7.04 -15.04
CA SER A 62 -6.80 8.20 -14.38
C SER A 62 -7.83 9.03 -13.61
N LEU A 63 -9.04 9.19 -14.15
CA LEU A 63 -10.14 9.82 -13.43
C LEU A 63 -10.54 9.01 -12.19
N THR A 64 -10.71 7.69 -12.28
CA THR A 64 -11.02 6.84 -11.12
C THR A 64 -9.94 6.96 -10.04
N VAL A 65 -8.66 6.90 -10.42
CA VAL A 65 -7.54 7.05 -9.48
C VAL A 65 -7.58 8.43 -8.82
N CYS A 66 -7.73 9.49 -9.61
CA CYS A 66 -7.69 10.87 -9.10
C CYS A 66 -8.91 11.21 -8.23
N SER A 67 -10.11 10.81 -8.66
CA SER A 67 -11.37 11.17 -8.01
C SER A 67 -11.80 10.22 -6.89
N VAL A 68 -11.34 8.97 -6.89
CA VAL A 68 -11.74 7.96 -5.90
C VAL A 68 -10.55 7.50 -5.07
N THR A 69 -9.51 6.97 -5.71
CA THR A 69 -8.39 6.36 -4.95
C THR A 69 -7.64 7.37 -4.10
N ILE A 70 -7.14 8.46 -4.71
CA ILE A 70 -6.35 9.46 -3.99
C ILE A 70 -7.12 10.05 -2.79
N PRO A 71 -8.37 10.50 -2.92
CA PRO A 71 -9.09 11.04 -1.77
C PRO A 71 -9.40 9.98 -0.70
N VAL A 72 -9.76 8.75 -1.07
CA VAL A 72 -10.01 7.69 -0.07
C VAL A 72 -8.75 7.36 0.71
N VAL A 73 -7.62 7.18 0.03
CA VAL A 73 -6.32 6.95 0.68
C VAL A 73 -5.94 8.16 1.55
N GLY A 74 -6.14 9.38 1.05
CA GLY A 74 -5.88 10.61 1.81
C GLY A 74 -6.70 10.70 3.09
N VAL A 75 -8.00 10.38 3.04
CA VAL A 75 -8.88 10.33 4.22
C VAL A 75 -8.41 9.26 5.21
N CYS A 76 -8.00 8.08 4.75
CA CYS A 76 -7.46 7.05 5.62
C CYS A 76 -6.17 7.49 6.32
N VAL A 77 -5.24 8.11 5.59
CA VAL A 77 -3.99 8.66 6.14
C VAL A 77 -4.28 9.74 7.18
N LEU A 78 -5.18 10.68 6.88
CA LEU A 78 -5.60 11.72 7.82
C LEU A 78 -6.23 11.12 9.08
N PHE A 79 -7.10 10.12 8.93
CA PHE A 79 -7.74 9.45 10.05
C PHE A 79 -6.73 8.74 10.96
N VAL A 80 -5.78 7.99 10.39
CA VAL A 80 -4.70 7.36 11.17
C VAL A 80 -3.86 8.41 11.89
N GLY A 81 -3.52 9.52 11.21
CA GLY A 81 -2.83 10.65 11.83
C GLY A 81 -3.60 11.25 13.01
N LEU A 82 -4.93 11.42 12.90
CA LEU A 82 -5.77 11.90 14.00
C LEU A 82 -5.80 10.91 15.17
N VAL A 83 -5.87 9.61 14.91
CA VAL A 83 -5.80 8.57 15.95
C VAL A 83 -4.45 8.61 16.67
N ALA A 84 -3.35 8.81 15.94
CA ALA A 84 -2.01 8.94 16.52
C ALA A 84 -1.91 10.18 17.43
N VAL A 85 -2.38 11.36 16.97
CA VAL A 85 -2.42 12.58 17.79
C VAL A 85 -3.33 12.40 19.01
N GLY A 86 -4.49 11.75 18.84
CA GLY A 86 -5.41 11.43 19.93
C GLY A 86 -4.77 10.53 20.98
N HIS A 87 -4.02 9.51 20.55
CA HIS A 87 -3.25 8.65 21.45
C HIS A 87 -2.18 9.44 22.22
N MET A 88 -1.42 10.33 21.56
CA MET A 88 -0.44 11.18 22.24
C MET A 88 -1.07 12.04 23.34
N LYS A 89 -2.24 12.64 23.05
CA LYS A 89 -2.97 13.45 24.04
C LYS A 89 -3.54 12.64 25.19
N LEU A 90 -4.06 11.45 24.89
CA LEU A 90 -4.56 10.52 25.90
C LEU A 90 -3.44 10.07 26.84
N GLN A 91 -2.29 9.70 26.27
CA GLN A 91 -1.10 9.31 27.03
C GLN A 91 -0.63 10.45 27.95
N GLU A 92 -0.57 11.68 27.44
CA GLU A 92 -0.20 12.87 28.23
C GLU A 92 -1.13 13.08 29.44
N ILE A 93 -2.44 12.92 29.25
CA ILE A 93 -3.43 13.06 30.33
C ILE A 93 -3.27 11.96 31.38
N ILE A 94 -3.06 10.72 30.93
CA ILE A 94 -2.89 9.57 31.81
C ILE A 94 -1.61 9.75 32.63
N ASP A 95 -0.49 10.07 31.99
CA ASP A 95 0.79 10.25 32.67
C ASP A 95 0.72 11.39 33.71
N ARG A 96 0.04 12.51 33.39
CA ARG A 96 -0.19 13.61 34.35
C ARG A 96 -1.01 13.18 35.57
N LYS A 97 -2.08 12.40 35.37
CA LYS A 97 -2.92 11.89 36.49
C LYS A 97 -2.16 10.86 37.32
N THR A 98 -1.34 10.06 36.66
CA THR A 98 -0.59 8.96 37.22
C THR A 98 0.59 9.40 38.10
N GLN A 99 1.13 10.61 37.91
CA GLN A 99 2.21 11.14 38.77
C GLN A 99 1.88 11.20 40.28
N LYS A 100 0.59 11.20 40.65
CA LYS A 100 0.14 11.25 42.05
C LYS A 100 -0.06 9.88 42.70
N LEU A 101 0.11 8.80 41.94
CA LEU A 101 -0.15 7.42 42.37
C LEU A 101 1.16 6.69 42.74
N PRO A 102 1.09 5.63 43.58
CA PRO A 102 2.24 4.78 43.83
C PRO A 102 2.76 4.13 42.54
N PHE A 103 4.08 4.04 42.42
CA PHE A 103 4.82 3.65 41.20
C PHE A 103 4.28 2.39 40.49
N VAL A 104 3.88 1.36 41.25
CA VAL A 104 3.39 0.09 40.68
C VAL A 104 2.03 0.26 39.98
N VAL A 105 1.09 0.96 40.63
CA VAL A 105 -0.25 1.23 40.08
C VAL A 105 -0.15 2.20 38.91
N ALA A 106 0.74 3.18 39.04
CA ALA A 106 1.05 4.15 38.00
C ALA A 106 1.53 3.49 36.71
N SER A 107 2.53 2.61 36.81
CA SER A 107 3.09 1.88 35.67
C SER A 107 2.05 1.02 34.95
N LEU A 108 1.21 0.30 35.69
CA LEU A 108 0.17 -0.55 35.11
C LEU A 108 -0.85 0.26 34.28
N ILE A 109 -1.27 1.41 34.78
CA ILE A 109 -2.26 2.26 34.11
C ILE A 109 -1.66 2.91 32.85
N SER A 110 -0.39 3.31 32.86
CA SER A 110 0.27 3.93 31.69
C SER A 110 0.56 2.96 30.54
N TYR A 111 0.65 1.64 30.78
CA TYR A 111 0.83 0.64 29.71
C TYR A 111 -0.46 0.26 28.98
N LEU A 112 -1.62 0.38 29.64
CA LEU A 112 -2.90 -0.04 29.09
C LEU A 112 -3.28 0.69 27.78
N PRO A 113 -3.10 2.02 27.64
CA PRO A 113 -3.34 2.73 26.37
C PRO A 113 -2.43 2.27 25.24
N MET A 114 -1.17 1.90 25.55
CA MET A 114 -0.21 1.45 24.54
C MET A 114 -0.63 0.11 23.93
N ILE A 115 -1.13 -0.81 24.75
CA ILE A 115 -1.67 -2.10 24.31
C ILE A 115 -2.93 -1.89 23.46
N LEU A 116 -3.85 -1.04 23.94
CA LEU A 116 -5.08 -0.71 23.20
C LEU A 116 -4.76 -0.07 21.85
N HIS A 117 -3.80 0.85 21.80
CA HIS A 117 -3.37 1.50 20.57
C HIS A 117 -2.77 0.52 19.57
N ALA A 118 -1.95 -0.43 20.04
CA ALA A 118 -1.41 -1.50 19.19
C ALA A 118 -2.51 -2.37 18.58
N ILE A 119 -3.53 -2.74 19.36
CA ILE A 119 -4.70 -3.49 18.86
C ILE A 119 -5.47 -2.67 17.83
N CYS A 120 -5.70 -1.38 18.10
CA CYS A 120 -6.36 -0.48 17.14
C CYS A 120 -5.61 -0.43 15.80
N ILE A 121 -4.29 -0.22 15.81
CA ILE A 121 -3.47 -0.19 14.59
C ILE A 121 -3.57 -1.54 13.84
N PHE A 122 -3.51 -2.66 14.55
CA PHE A 122 -3.63 -3.98 13.94
C PHE A 122 -4.98 -4.14 13.20
N VAL A 123 -6.08 -3.78 13.86
CA VAL A 123 -7.42 -3.85 13.27
C VAL A 123 -7.56 -2.90 12.08
N PHE A 124 -7.03 -1.67 12.18
CA PHE A 124 -7.06 -0.70 11.08
C PHE A 124 -6.28 -1.19 9.85
N ASN A 125 -5.12 -1.82 10.04
CA ASN A 125 -4.35 -2.38 8.94
C ASN A 125 -5.14 -3.45 8.18
N GLU A 126 -5.86 -4.33 8.88
CA GLU A 126 -6.68 -5.36 8.24
C GLU A 126 -7.88 -4.77 7.47
N ILE A 127 -8.53 -3.75 8.03
CA ILE A 127 -9.62 -3.04 7.37
C ILE A 127 -9.08 -2.32 6.12
N TYR A 128 -7.98 -1.60 6.25
CA TYR A 128 -7.40 -0.85 5.14
C TYR A 128 -6.87 -1.77 4.04
N TYR A 129 -6.31 -2.94 4.38
CA TYR A 129 -5.90 -3.94 3.39
C TYR A 129 -7.08 -4.36 2.49
N LYS A 130 -8.27 -4.55 3.06
CA LYS A 130 -9.50 -4.84 2.30
C LYS A 130 -9.92 -3.66 1.42
N ILE A 131 -9.87 -2.44 1.95
CA ILE A 131 -10.18 -1.21 1.21
C ILE A 131 -9.21 -1.01 0.04
N ALA A 132 -7.90 -1.14 0.26
CA ALA A 132 -6.87 -1.02 -0.75
C ALA A 132 -7.05 -2.05 -1.87
N ARG A 133 -7.48 -3.27 -1.54
CA ARG A 133 -7.78 -4.32 -2.52
C ARG A 133 -9.02 -3.94 -3.35
N TRP A 134 -10.07 -3.46 -2.69
CA TRP A 134 -11.28 -3.00 -3.37
C TRP A 134 -10.99 -1.82 -4.31
N LEU A 135 -10.25 -0.80 -3.85
CA LEU A 135 -9.81 0.34 -4.66
C LEU A 135 -8.98 -0.10 -5.87
N THR A 136 -8.01 -0.99 -5.66
CA THR A 136 -7.14 -1.44 -6.76
C THR A 136 -7.90 -2.29 -7.79
N ASN A 137 -8.93 -3.03 -7.35
CA ASN A 137 -9.85 -3.71 -8.28
C ASN A 137 -10.69 -2.72 -9.10
N LEU A 138 -11.14 -1.61 -8.50
CA LEU A 138 -11.87 -0.55 -9.21
C LEU A 138 -11.02 0.17 -10.27
N GLU A 139 -9.70 0.29 -10.04
CA GLU A 139 -8.77 0.91 -10.98
C GLU A 139 -8.57 0.10 -12.27
N ASN A 140 -8.98 -1.18 -12.28
CA ASN A 140 -8.96 -2.06 -13.47
C ASN A 140 -7.61 -2.06 -14.21
N HIS A 141 -6.55 -2.51 -13.55
CA HIS A 141 -5.23 -2.68 -14.16
C HIS A 141 -5.22 -3.85 -15.16
N ARG A 142 -4.51 -3.67 -16.29
CA ARG A 142 -4.41 -4.70 -17.35
C ARG A 142 -3.51 -5.86 -16.92
N LEU A 143 -2.35 -5.56 -16.34
CA LEU A 143 -1.34 -6.54 -15.97
C LEU A 143 -1.35 -6.80 -14.46
N ASP A 144 -1.03 -8.04 -14.08
CA ASP A 144 -0.94 -8.43 -12.66
C ASP A 144 0.22 -7.72 -11.95
N GLU A 145 1.33 -7.47 -12.64
CA GLU A 145 2.46 -6.71 -12.08
C GLU A 145 2.04 -5.27 -11.73
N ASP A 146 1.36 -4.59 -12.64
CA ASP A 146 0.90 -3.21 -12.42
C ASP A 146 -0.15 -3.15 -11.29
N TYR A 147 -1.07 -4.13 -11.24
CA TYR A 147 -2.02 -4.28 -10.14
C TYR A 147 -1.32 -4.46 -8.79
N SER A 148 -0.35 -5.39 -8.73
CA SER A 148 0.38 -5.70 -7.51
C SER A 148 1.19 -4.51 -7.02
N ASN A 149 1.92 -3.84 -7.92
CA ASN A 149 2.69 -2.64 -7.59
C ASN A 149 1.80 -1.51 -7.06
N ALA A 150 0.66 -1.26 -7.72
CA ALA A 150 -0.29 -0.24 -7.27
C ALA A 150 -0.96 -0.60 -5.94
N PHE A 151 -1.23 -1.88 -5.68
CA PHE A 151 -1.77 -2.35 -4.41
C PHE A 151 -0.76 -2.19 -3.27
N VAL A 152 0.47 -2.68 -3.47
CA VAL A 152 1.56 -2.61 -2.49
C VAL A 152 1.88 -1.17 -2.12
N ALA A 153 1.93 -0.26 -3.11
CA ALA A 153 2.14 1.15 -2.86
C ALA A 153 1.08 1.74 -1.89
N LYS A 154 -0.21 1.47 -2.13
CA LYS A 154 -1.30 1.95 -1.26
C LYS A 154 -1.20 1.40 0.15
N VAL A 155 -0.87 0.10 0.29
CA VAL A 155 -0.72 -0.58 1.60
C VAL A 155 0.45 -0.01 2.38
N ILE A 156 1.61 0.17 1.74
CA ILE A 156 2.81 0.68 2.38
C ILE A 156 2.61 2.11 2.90
N VAL A 157 1.95 2.98 2.14
CA VAL A 157 1.72 4.38 2.56
C VAL A 157 1.00 4.46 3.90
N VAL A 158 -0.09 3.71 4.07
CA VAL A 158 -0.85 3.74 5.34
C VAL A 158 -0.14 2.97 6.44
N ARG A 159 0.55 1.87 6.13
CA ARG A 159 1.25 1.08 7.14
C ARG A 159 2.47 1.80 7.73
N LEU A 160 3.06 2.73 6.97
CA LEU A 160 4.18 3.57 7.41
C LEU A 160 3.73 4.85 8.12
N THR A 161 2.46 5.23 8.02
CA THR A 161 1.90 6.43 8.68
C THR A 161 1.36 6.06 10.05
#